data_AF-A0A1G9LUF1-F1
#
_entry.id   AF-A0A1G9LUF1-F1
#
_cell.length_a   1.000
_cell.length_b   1.000
_cell.length_c   1.000
_cell.angle_alpha   90.00
_cell.angle_beta   90.00
_cell.angle_gamma   90.00
#
_symmetry.space_group_name_H-M   'P 1'
#
loop_
_entity.id
_entity.type
_entity.pdbx_description
1 polymer ?
#
loop_
_entity_poly.entity_id
_entity_poly.type
_entity_poly.pdbx_seq_one_letter_code
_entity_poly.pdbx_strand_id
1 'polypeptide(L)'
;MKKILVLFSIIVLFLPVFAQKNWQCMTSPKVEKLVAGFKSPPPEYTETVTFGLEGPLKRESVIRDLDAIHKQGIRVVSMEAAYKMAVPYLSVGWFDNVKIIVEELKKRDMRLWIIDEGKYPSSFAGGKFSRERPDLRMQRLVIAGRAQLKEGETIAGKVDTSVFSVVAITKINTD
;
A
#
# COMPACT_ATOMS: atom_id res chain seq x y z
N MET A 1 31.38 38.01 -10.81
CA MET A 1 31.49 36.53 -10.69
C MET A 1 30.58 35.94 -9.59
N LYS A 2 30.67 36.37 -8.32
CA LYS A 2 29.82 35.83 -7.24
C LYS A 2 28.30 35.91 -7.48
N LYS A 3 27.78 37.00 -8.05
CA LYS A 3 26.34 37.15 -8.36
C LYS A 3 25.84 36.20 -9.46
N ILE A 4 26.68 35.87 -10.43
CA ILE A 4 26.37 34.91 -11.51
C ILE A 4 26.38 33.48 -10.95
N LEU A 5 27.31 33.17 -10.04
CA LEU A 5 27.37 31.87 -9.36
C LEU A 5 26.13 31.61 -8.49
N VAL A 6 25.65 32.63 -7.76
CA VAL A 6 24.43 32.54 -6.93
C VAL A 6 23.18 32.34 -7.79
N LEU A 7 23.07 33.04 -8.93
CA LEU A 7 21.95 32.86 -9.86
C LEU A 7 21.94 31.45 -10.48
N PHE A 8 23.11 30.90 -10.80
CA PHE A 8 23.25 29.53 -11.30
C PHE A 8 22.87 28.49 -10.23
N SER A 9 23.26 28.70 -8.97
CA SER A 9 22.88 27.83 -7.86
C SER A 9 21.37 27.82 -7.60
N ILE A 10 20.70 28.97 -7.75
CA ILE A 10 19.24 29.06 -7.61
C ILE A 10 18.53 28.29 -8.74
N ILE A 11 19.01 28.39 -9.98
CA ILE A 11 18.42 27.66 -11.13
C ILE A 11 18.56 26.13 -10.94
N VAL A 12 19.71 25.64 -10.44
CA VAL A 12 19.93 24.21 -10.18
C VAL A 12 19.02 23.67 -9.08
N LEU A 13 18.68 24.50 -8.07
CA LEU A 13 17.77 24.13 -6.97
C LEU A 13 16.31 23.97 -7.41
N PHE A 14 15.89 24.58 -8.53
CA PHE A 14 14.52 24.48 -9.06
C PHE A 14 14.33 23.39 -10.13
N LEU A 15 15.41 22.84 -10.71
CA LEU A 15 15.32 21.75 -11.70
C LEU A 15 14.61 20.47 -11.20
N PRO A 16 14.73 20.02 -9.93
CA PRO A 16 14.04 18.81 -9.50
C PRO A 16 12.57 19.05 -9.11
N VAL A 17 12.12 20.31 -8.97
CA VAL A 17 10.75 20.63 -8.53
C VAL A 17 9.74 20.51 -9.68
N PHE A 18 10.17 20.62 -10.94
CA PHE A 18 9.30 20.51 -12.12
C PHE A 18 9.29 19.13 -12.80
N ALA A 19 10.08 18.17 -12.32
CA ALA A 19 9.97 16.79 -12.77
C ALA A 19 8.86 16.07 -11.99
N GLN A 20 7.60 16.48 -12.21
CA GLN A 20 6.47 15.65 -11.80
C GLN A 20 6.64 14.32 -12.53
N LYS A 21 7.04 13.28 -11.80
CA LYS A 21 7.38 12.00 -12.43
C LYS A 21 6.09 11.43 -13.02
N ASN A 22 6.17 10.79 -14.18
CA ASN A 22 4.99 10.29 -14.91
C ASN A 22 4.02 9.42 -14.05
N TRP A 23 4.49 8.83 -12.95
CA TRP A 23 3.67 8.08 -11.99
C TRP A 23 2.81 8.94 -11.04
N GLN A 24 3.04 10.25 -10.96
CA GLN A 24 2.27 11.20 -10.12
C GLN A 24 1.04 11.77 -10.81
N CYS A 25 0.83 11.44 -12.09
CA CYS A 25 -0.31 11.87 -12.88
C CYS A 25 -1.07 10.64 -13.38
N MET A 26 -2.39 10.75 -13.50
CA MET A 26 -3.14 9.75 -14.26
C MET A 26 -2.65 9.77 -15.71
N THR A 27 -2.17 8.62 -16.18
CA THR A 27 -1.76 8.47 -17.57
C THR A 27 -2.98 8.20 -18.44
N SER A 28 -3.18 9.03 -19.47
CA SER A 28 -4.21 8.81 -20.50
C SER A 28 -3.53 8.92 -21.86
N PRO A 29 -2.81 7.87 -22.31
CA PRO A 29 -2.14 7.90 -23.60
C PRO A 29 -3.17 7.98 -24.73
N LYS A 30 -2.87 8.78 -25.76
CA LYS A 30 -3.70 8.82 -26.97
C LYS A 30 -3.71 7.46 -27.66
N VAL A 31 -4.82 7.14 -28.33
CA VAL A 31 -5.04 5.86 -29.02
C VAL A 31 -3.94 5.57 -30.04
N GLU A 32 -3.45 6.57 -30.78
CA GLU A 32 -2.41 6.37 -31.79
C GLU A 32 -1.11 5.82 -31.18
N LYS A 33 -0.78 6.26 -29.95
CA LYS A 33 0.39 5.74 -29.22
C LYS A 33 0.17 4.30 -28.75
N LEU A 34 -1.04 3.97 -28.32
CA LEU A 34 -1.39 2.61 -27.90
C LEU A 34 -1.35 1.63 -29.08
N VAL A 35 -1.91 2.03 -30.22
CA VAL A 35 -1.90 1.23 -31.45
C VAL A 35 -0.47 0.92 -31.91
N ALA A 36 0.42 1.91 -31.90
CA ALA A 36 1.82 1.73 -32.28
C ALA A 36 2.56 0.70 -31.40
N GLY A 37 2.21 0.60 -30.11
CA GLY A 37 2.81 -0.33 -29.16
C GLY A 37 2.01 -1.62 -28.92
N PHE A 38 0.86 -1.82 -29.57
CA PHE A 38 -0.10 -2.85 -29.17
C PHE A 38 0.46 -4.28 -29.23
N LYS A 39 1.28 -4.58 -30.23
CA LYS A 39 1.90 -5.91 -30.40
C LYS A 39 2.98 -6.20 -29.34
N SER A 40 3.59 -5.16 -28.79
CA SER A 40 4.68 -5.26 -27.81
C SER A 40 4.54 -4.13 -26.81
N PRO A 41 3.55 -4.20 -25.89
CA PRO A 41 3.30 -3.13 -24.95
C PRO A 41 4.50 -2.96 -24.01
N PRO A 42 4.76 -1.73 -23.51
CA PRO A 42 5.79 -1.53 -22.50
C PRO A 42 5.43 -2.24 -21.18
N PRO A 43 6.41 -2.50 -20.31
CA PRO A 43 6.24 -3.29 -19.08
C PRO A 43 5.04 -2.91 -18.22
N GLU A 44 4.72 -1.61 -18.14
CA GLU A 44 3.66 -1.05 -17.30
C GLU A 44 2.25 -1.49 -17.70
N TYR A 45 2.06 -2.01 -18.92
CA TYR A 45 0.77 -2.52 -19.41
C TYR A 45 0.73 -4.04 -19.55
N THR A 46 1.70 -4.75 -18.96
CA THR A 46 1.67 -6.22 -18.91
C THR A 46 0.95 -6.72 -17.67
N GLU A 47 0.62 -8.01 -17.65
CA GLU A 47 0.08 -8.65 -16.46
C GLU A 47 1.02 -8.54 -15.27
N THR A 48 0.44 -8.60 -14.07
CA THR A 48 1.16 -8.63 -12.80
C THR A 48 0.93 -9.95 -12.09
N VAL A 49 1.96 -10.48 -11.44
CA VAL A 49 1.86 -11.67 -10.58
C VAL A 49 2.27 -11.34 -9.15
N THR A 50 1.61 -11.94 -8.17
CA THR A 50 2.00 -11.81 -6.77
C THR A 50 3.29 -12.59 -6.51
N PHE A 51 4.27 -11.92 -5.90
CA PHE A 51 5.58 -12.47 -5.57
C PHE A 51 5.75 -12.49 -4.04
N GLY A 52 5.40 -13.63 -3.43
CA GLY A 52 5.38 -13.80 -1.98
C GLY A 52 6.77 -14.08 -1.41
N LEU A 53 7.14 -13.33 -0.37
CA LEU A 53 8.43 -13.50 0.32
C LEU A 53 8.31 -14.54 1.43
N GLU A 54 8.37 -15.83 1.10
CA GLU A 54 8.36 -16.91 2.10
C GLU A 54 9.77 -17.44 2.43
N GLY A 55 10.05 -17.63 3.71
CA GLY A 55 11.33 -18.16 4.17
C GLY A 55 12.52 -17.21 3.99
N PRO A 56 13.75 -17.74 3.98
CA PRO A 56 14.96 -16.98 3.69
C PRO A 56 15.05 -16.62 2.21
N LEU A 57 15.22 -15.33 1.92
CA LEU A 57 15.45 -14.87 0.55
C LEU A 57 16.90 -15.16 0.14
N LYS A 58 17.06 -15.90 -0.96
CA LYS A 58 18.35 -16.14 -1.63
C LYS A 58 18.31 -15.48 -3.00
N ARG A 59 19.36 -14.76 -3.38
CA ARG A 59 19.41 -14.06 -4.67
C ARG A 59 19.27 -15.02 -5.84
N GLU A 60 19.81 -16.23 -5.73
CA GLU A 60 19.73 -17.28 -6.75
C GLU A 60 18.27 -17.71 -6.99
N SER A 61 17.48 -17.84 -5.92
CA SER A 61 16.04 -18.12 -6.02
C SER A 61 15.30 -16.98 -6.70
N VAL A 62 15.59 -15.73 -6.31
CA VAL A 62 15.00 -14.53 -6.94
C VAL A 62 15.31 -14.50 -8.43
N ILE A 63 16.56 -14.75 -8.83
CA ILE A 63 16.97 -14.82 -10.24
C ILE A 63 16.15 -15.87 -10.99
N ARG A 64 16.11 -17.10 -10.47
CA ARG A 64 15.38 -18.21 -11.10
C ARG A 64 13.89 -17.90 -11.27
N ASP A 65 13.27 -17.35 -10.23
CA ASP A 65 11.83 -17.07 -10.22
C ASP A 65 11.51 -15.92 -11.18
N LEU A 66 12.30 -14.85 -11.18
CA LEU A 66 12.14 -13.73 -12.11
C LEU A 66 12.42 -14.14 -13.57
N ASP A 67 13.38 -15.03 -13.81
CA ASP A 67 13.62 -15.57 -15.16
C ASP A 67 12.42 -16.39 -15.66
N ALA A 68 11.85 -17.22 -14.79
CA ALA A 68 10.65 -18.00 -15.12
C ALA A 68 9.46 -17.09 -15.41
N ILE A 69 9.22 -16.07 -14.57
CA ILE A 69 8.15 -15.07 -14.76
C ILE A 69 8.36 -14.29 -16.07
N HIS A 70 9.58 -13.79 -16.30
CA HIS A 70 9.91 -13.01 -17.49
C HIS A 70 9.72 -13.83 -18.78
N LYS A 71 10.06 -15.14 -18.76
CA LYS A 71 9.85 -16.05 -19.90
C LYS A 71 8.38 -16.20 -20.29
N GLN A 72 7.45 -16.01 -19.36
CA GLN A 72 6.00 -16.04 -19.64
C GLN A 72 5.45 -14.74 -20.23
N GLY A 73 6.30 -13.71 -20.45
CA GLY A 73 5.85 -12.41 -20.95
C GLY A 73 5.39 -11.43 -19.86
N ILE A 74 5.39 -11.86 -18.60
CA ILE A 74 5.05 -11.01 -17.45
C ILE A 74 6.23 -10.05 -17.19
N ARG A 75 5.95 -8.75 -17.03
CA ARG A 75 6.98 -7.73 -16.73
C ARG A 75 6.75 -7.00 -15.42
N VAL A 76 5.65 -7.29 -14.72
CA VAL A 76 5.33 -6.66 -13.43
C VAL A 76 5.17 -7.74 -12.36
N VAL A 77 5.76 -7.51 -11.18
CA VAL A 77 5.51 -8.33 -10.00
C VAL A 77 4.98 -7.46 -8.87
N SER A 78 4.06 -8.00 -8.08
CA SER A 78 3.52 -7.38 -6.87
C SER A 78 4.07 -8.14 -5.66
N MET A 79 5.05 -7.55 -4.99
CA MET A 79 5.71 -8.18 -3.85
C MET A 79 4.83 -8.10 -2.60
N GLU A 80 4.66 -9.25 -1.95
CA GLU A 80 3.90 -9.40 -0.71
C GLU A 80 4.78 -9.97 0.40
N ALA A 81 4.74 -9.35 1.58
CA ALA A 81 5.29 -9.97 2.78
C ALA A 81 4.51 -11.24 3.14
N ALA A 82 5.19 -12.23 3.75
CA ALA A 82 4.56 -13.48 4.17
C ALA A 82 4.76 -13.75 5.67
N TYR A 83 3.93 -14.63 6.25
CA TYR A 83 3.96 -14.94 7.68
C TYR A 83 5.27 -15.58 8.16
N LYS A 84 5.96 -16.34 7.31
CA LYS A 84 7.16 -17.12 7.65
C LYS A 84 8.44 -16.53 7.03
N MET A 85 8.52 -15.20 6.92
CA MET A 85 9.75 -14.53 6.49
C MET A 85 10.88 -14.78 7.49
N ALA A 86 12.11 -14.94 6.98
CA ALA A 86 13.29 -15.03 7.83
C ALA A 86 13.65 -13.72 8.54
N VAL A 87 13.12 -12.59 8.07
CA VAL A 87 13.36 -11.25 8.62
C VAL A 87 12.03 -10.57 8.96
N PRO A 88 11.94 -9.77 10.03
CA PRO A 88 10.71 -9.06 10.38
C PRO A 88 10.31 -8.04 9.30
N TYR A 89 9.01 -7.89 9.06
CA TYR A 89 8.45 -6.85 8.18
C TYR A 89 8.93 -5.44 8.59
N LEU A 90 9.30 -4.60 7.63
CA LEU A 90 9.88 -3.25 7.81
C LEU A 90 11.20 -3.18 8.61
N SER A 91 11.87 -4.31 8.86
CA SER A 91 13.24 -4.30 9.39
C SER A 91 14.26 -3.93 8.33
N VAL A 92 15.49 -3.62 8.74
CA VAL A 92 16.63 -3.42 7.81
C VAL A 92 16.78 -4.61 6.86
N GLY A 93 16.73 -5.84 7.39
CA GLY A 93 16.82 -7.04 6.56
C GLY A 93 15.66 -7.21 5.57
N TRP A 94 14.46 -6.72 5.90
CA TRP A 94 13.36 -6.67 4.93
C TRP A 94 13.68 -5.70 3.78
N PHE A 95 14.18 -4.50 4.07
CA PHE A 95 14.59 -3.55 3.04
C PHE A 95 15.79 -4.06 2.21
N ASP A 96 16.70 -4.82 2.80
CA ASP A 96 17.78 -5.49 2.07
C ASP A 96 17.22 -6.52 1.07
N ASN A 97 16.22 -7.30 1.48
CA ASN A 97 15.50 -8.20 0.58
C ASN A 97 14.82 -7.44 -0.57
N VAL A 98 14.15 -6.31 -0.28
CA VAL A 98 13.56 -5.44 -1.31
C VAL A 98 14.64 -4.94 -2.27
N LYS A 99 15.80 -4.52 -1.77
CA LYS A 99 16.92 -4.06 -2.60
C LYS A 99 17.38 -5.14 -3.57
N ILE A 100 17.56 -6.38 -3.10
CA ILE A 100 17.94 -7.53 -3.94
C ILE A 100 16.93 -7.71 -5.08
N ILE A 101 15.63 -7.70 -4.75
CA ILE A 101 14.56 -7.89 -5.75
C ILE A 101 14.57 -6.76 -6.78
N VAL A 102 14.68 -5.51 -6.34
CA VAL A 102 14.72 -4.34 -7.24
C VAL A 102 15.95 -4.40 -8.16
N GLU A 103 17.11 -4.80 -7.65
CA GLU A 103 18.32 -4.98 -8.46
C GLU A 103 18.12 -6.05 -9.54
N GLU A 104 17.50 -7.18 -9.22
CA GLU A 104 17.28 -8.25 -10.19
C GLU A 104 16.17 -7.92 -11.21
N LEU A 105 15.12 -7.21 -10.81
CA LEU A 105 14.07 -6.74 -11.72
C LEU A 105 14.63 -5.74 -12.75
N LYS A 106 15.52 -4.83 -12.33
CA LYS A 106 16.15 -3.84 -13.22
C LYS A 106 16.91 -4.49 -14.38
N LYS A 107 17.56 -5.64 -14.16
CA LYS A 107 18.31 -6.37 -15.19
C LYS A 107 17.40 -6.89 -16.32
N ARG A 108 16.09 -6.99 -16.08
CA ARG A 108 15.09 -7.58 -17.00
C ARG A 108 14.07 -6.55 -17.49
N ASP A 109 14.31 -5.26 -17.24
CA ASP A 109 13.33 -4.18 -17.48
C ASP A 109 11.94 -4.47 -16.89
N MET A 110 11.90 -5.07 -15.70
CA MET A 110 10.66 -5.37 -15.01
C MET A 110 10.27 -4.24 -14.03
N ARG A 111 9.01 -4.26 -13.57
CA ARG A 111 8.46 -3.32 -12.60
C ARG A 111 8.04 -4.03 -11.32
N LEU A 112 8.08 -3.29 -10.22
CA LEU A 112 7.72 -3.75 -8.89
C LEU A 112 6.55 -2.92 -8.36
N TRP A 113 5.48 -3.59 -7.94
CA TRP A 113 4.54 -3.07 -6.96
C TRP A 113 4.87 -3.65 -5.60
N ILE A 114 4.67 -2.85 -4.55
CA ILE A 114 4.82 -3.29 -3.17
C ILE A 114 3.44 -3.28 -2.55
N ILE A 115 3.00 -4.44 -2.05
CA ILE A 115 1.86 -4.50 -1.16
C ILE A 115 2.35 -3.97 0.19
N ASP A 116 1.84 -2.81 0.59
CA ASP A 116 2.30 -2.01 1.73
C ASP A 116 1.82 -2.56 3.08
N GLU A 117 1.84 -3.88 3.22
CA GLU A 117 1.32 -4.57 4.39
C GLU A 117 2.14 -5.83 4.72
N GLY A 118 2.12 -6.25 5.99
CA GLY A 118 2.89 -7.39 6.48
C GLY A 118 2.34 -8.77 6.09
N LYS A 119 1.04 -8.84 5.71
CA LYS A 119 0.29 -9.91 5.03
C LYS A 119 -1.20 -9.54 5.13
N TYR A 120 -2.06 -9.99 4.22
CA TYR A 120 -3.51 -9.90 4.42
C TYR A 120 -3.96 -10.61 5.73
N PRO A 121 -4.93 -10.09 6.50
CA PRO A 121 -5.71 -8.87 6.30
C PRO A 121 -4.90 -7.59 6.47
N SER A 122 -5.25 -6.56 5.68
CA SER A 122 -4.56 -5.27 5.70
C SER A 122 -5.02 -4.34 6.81
N SER A 123 -4.31 -3.20 6.98
CA SER A 123 -4.49 -2.10 7.95
C SER A 123 -3.73 -2.22 9.28
N PHE A 124 -2.79 -3.15 9.41
CA PHE A 124 -2.08 -3.39 10.68
C PHE A 124 -0.58 -3.15 10.60
N ALA A 125 -0.03 -2.87 9.41
CA ALA A 125 1.40 -2.75 9.15
C ALA A 125 2.21 -3.93 9.75
N GLY A 126 1.79 -5.16 9.49
CA GLY A 126 2.38 -6.38 10.07
C GLY A 126 2.15 -6.48 11.58
N GLY A 127 1.02 -5.95 12.07
CA GLY A 127 0.68 -5.88 13.49
C GLY A 127 1.43 -4.80 14.27
N LYS A 128 2.16 -3.90 13.61
CA LYS A 128 2.94 -2.84 14.26
C LYS A 128 2.03 -1.86 15.01
N PHE A 129 0.92 -1.42 14.40
CA PHE A 129 -0.09 -0.62 15.11
C PHE A 129 -0.68 -1.37 16.30
N SER A 130 -0.82 -2.70 16.19
CA SER A 130 -1.30 -3.48 17.33
C SER A 130 -0.31 -3.48 18.50
N ARG A 131 0.98 -3.66 18.24
CA ARG A 131 1.99 -3.78 19.31
C ARG A 131 2.45 -2.42 19.85
N GLU A 132 2.62 -1.43 18.98
CA GLU A 132 3.33 -0.19 19.30
C GLU A 132 2.42 1.02 19.43
N ARG A 133 1.32 1.07 18.68
CA ARG A 133 0.38 2.20 18.64
C ARG A 133 -1.07 1.75 18.70
N PRO A 134 -1.49 1.04 19.78
CA PRO A 134 -2.85 0.53 19.89
C PRO A 134 -3.92 1.64 19.86
N ASP A 135 -3.53 2.86 20.19
CA ASP A 135 -4.33 4.08 20.09
C ASP A 135 -4.68 4.48 18.64
N LEU A 136 -3.92 4.01 17.64
CA LEU A 136 -4.15 4.31 16.22
C LEU A 136 -4.87 3.18 15.47
N ARG A 137 -5.35 2.15 16.15
CA ARG A 137 -6.07 1.04 15.51
C ARG A 137 -7.39 1.54 14.92
N MET A 138 -7.87 0.83 13.90
CA MET A 138 -9.24 1.00 13.41
C MET A 138 -10.23 0.92 14.57
N GLN A 139 -11.05 1.95 14.70
CA GLN A 139 -12.11 2.02 15.70
C GLN A 139 -13.43 1.59 15.08
N ARG A 140 -14.33 1.05 15.91
CA ARG A 140 -15.70 0.74 15.52
C ARG A 140 -16.66 1.34 16.52
N LEU A 141 -17.84 1.73 16.04
CA LEU A 141 -18.95 2.05 16.93
C LEU A 141 -19.39 0.79 17.65
N VAL A 142 -19.61 0.92 18.95
CA VAL A 142 -20.13 -0.15 19.80
C VAL A 142 -21.34 0.39 20.55
N ILE A 143 -22.22 -0.52 20.95
CA ILE A 143 -23.37 -0.15 21.79
C ILE A 143 -22.85 0.01 23.21
N ALA A 144 -22.78 1.26 23.67
CA ALA A 144 -22.33 1.61 25.02
C ALA A 144 -23.34 1.20 26.10
N GLY A 145 -24.63 1.14 25.77
CA GLY A 145 -25.69 0.73 26.68
C GLY A 145 -27.02 0.54 25.97
N ARG A 146 -27.97 -0.12 26.64
CA ARG A 146 -29.35 -0.27 26.17
C ARG A 146 -30.31 0.03 27.32
N ALA A 147 -31.39 0.72 27.01
CA ALA A 147 -32.52 0.93 27.91
C ALA A 147 -33.81 0.55 27.17
N GLN A 148 -34.79 0.03 27.90
CA GLN A 148 -36.16 -0.13 27.42
C GLN A 148 -37.02 0.94 28.06
N LEU A 149 -37.86 1.57 27.26
CA LEU A 149 -38.74 2.66 27.69
C LEU A 149 -40.15 2.34 27.21
N LYS A 150 -41.14 2.73 28.03
CA LYS A 150 -42.54 2.77 27.62
C LYS A 150 -42.81 4.04 26.80
N GLU A 151 -43.90 4.01 26.03
CA GLU A 151 -44.35 5.21 25.33
C GLU A 151 -44.60 6.36 26.31
N GLY A 152 -44.07 7.54 25.98
CA GLY A 152 -44.12 8.72 26.85
C GLY A 152 -43.12 8.72 28.02
N GLU A 153 -42.36 7.65 28.24
CA GLU A 153 -41.33 7.60 29.27
C GLU A 153 -40.09 8.41 28.86
N THR A 154 -39.58 9.22 29.78
CA THR A 154 -38.37 10.02 29.57
C THR A 154 -37.21 9.43 30.38
N ILE A 155 -36.07 9.24 29.73
CA ILE A 155 -34.81 8.90 30.40
C ILE A 155 -33.91 10.15 30.46
N ALA A 156 -33.38 10.42 31.65
CA ALA A 156 -32.40 11.47 31.87
C ALA A 156 -31.23 10.92 32.68
N GLY A 157 -30.00 11.23 32.27
CA GLY A 157 -28.81 10.74 32.95
C GLY A 157 -27.53 11.21 32.27
N LYS A 158 -26.42 11.10 32.99
CA LYS A 158 -25.10 11.32 32.41
C LYS A 158 -24.72 10.11 31.57
N VAL A 159 -24.29 10.36 30.34
CA VAL A 159 -23.65 9.34 29.48
C VAL A 159 -22.14 9.51 29.55
N ASP A 160 -21.41 8.42 29.32
CA ASP A 160 -19.96 8.46 29.20
C ASP A 160 -19.53 9.37 28.03
N THR A 161 -18.38 10.05 28.15
CA THR A 161 -17.91 10.99 27.12
C THR A 161 -17.52 10.31 25.80
N SER A 162 -17.36 8.99 25.79
CA SER A 162 -17.18 8.19 24.57
C SER A 162 -18.47 7.94 23.80
N VAL A 163 -19.63 8.33 24.33
CA VAL A 163 -20.92 8.19 23.66
C VAL A 163 -21.16 9.37 22.73
N PHE A 164 -21.17 9.11 21.42
CA PHE A 164 -21.39 10.14 20.39
C PHE A 164 -22.86 10.31 19.99
N SER A 165 -23.72 9.31 20.24
CA SER A 165 -25.12 9.33 19.82
C SER A 165 -25.99 8.40 20.68
N VAL A 166 -27.26 8.78 20.84
CA VAL A 166 -28.32 7.97 21.45
C VAL A 166 -29.46 7.88 20.44
N VAL A 167 -29.89 6.65 20.13
CA VAL A 167 -30.98 6.41 19.18
C VAL A 167 -32.09 5.65 19.89
N ALA A 168 -33.30 6.21 19.87
CA ALA A 168 -34.51 5.50 20.27
C ALA A 168 -35.07 4.78 19.04
N ILE A 169 -35.26 3.47 19.16
CA ILE A 169 -35.91 2.65 18.13
C ILE A 169 -37.15 1.99 18.71
N THR A 170 -38.25 2.05 17.99
CA THR A 170 -39.43 1.26 18.30
C THR A 170 -39.12 -0.18 17.93
N LYS A 171 -39.17 -1.09 18.91
CA LYS A 171 -39.01 -2.52 18.62
C LYS A 171 -40.27 -3.01 17.93
N ILE A 172 -40.25 -3.10 16.61
CA ILE A 172 -41.28 -3.77 15.84
C ILE A 172 -40.99 -5.27 15.99
N ASN A 173 -41.84 -6.01 16.69
CA ASN A 173 -41.80 -7.46 16.64
C ASN A 173 -42.22 -7.86 15.22
N THR A 174 -41.25 -8.29 14.42
CA THR A 174 -41.52 -9.09 13.23
C THR A 174 -41.49 -10.54 13.67
N ASP A 175 -42.66 -11.19 13.66
CA ASP A 175 -42.80 -12.63 13.81
C ASP A 175 -42.08 -13.40 12.70
#